data_AF-A0A437LZ15-F1
#
_entry.id   AF-A0A437LZ15-F1
#
_cell.length_a   1.000
_cell.length_b   1.000
_cell.length_c   1.000
_cell.angle_alpha   90.00
_cell.angle_beta   90.00
_cell.angle_gamma   90.00
#
_symmetry.space_group_name_H-M   'P 1'
#
loop_
_entity.id
_entity.type
_entity.pdbx_description
1 polymer ?
#
loop_
_entity_poly.entity_id
_entity_poly.type
_entity_poly.pdbx_seq_one_letter_code
_entity_poly.pdbx_strand_id
1 'polypeptide(L)' 'MNQYEVYCAQAETQRRAAAQATLVNRREMHLRAAATWEAMAEAAKDNVERAMVNEAAKMAGPAVS' A
#
# COMPACT_ATOMS: atom_id res chain seq x y z
N MET A 1 11.25 -0.13 8.71
CA MET A 1 9.92 -0.49 8.21
C MET A 1 9.47 0.62 7.27
N ASN A 2 9.27 0.33 5.99
CA ASN A 2 8.84 1.31 4.99
C ASN A 2 7.29 1.44 5.00
N GLN A 3 6.74 2.44 4.31
CA GLN A 3 5.29 2.68 4.31
C GLN A 3 4.49 1.49 3.76
N TYR A 4 5.01 0.82 2.73
CA TYR A 4 4.41 -0.40 2.18
C TYR A 4 4.23 -1.48 3.24
N GLU A 5 5.30 -1.80 4.00
CA GLU A 5 5.27 -2.81 5.06
C GLU A 5 4.28 -2.45 6.18
N VAL A 6 4.18 -1.16 6.55
CA VAL A 6 3.20 -0.68 7.52
C VAL A 6 1.78 -0.91 7.03
N TYR A 7 1.48 -0.56 5.77
CA TYR A 7 0.15 -0.74 5.20
C TYR A 7 -0.21 -2.23 5.06
N CYS A 8 0.72 -3.09 4.65
CA CYS A 8 0.51 -4.54 4.62
C CYS A 8 0.20 -5.10 6.01
N ALA A 9 0.95 -4.69 7.05
CA ALA A 9 0.70 -5.15 8.42
C ALA A 9 -0.67 -4.70 8.95
N GLN A 10 -1.10 -3.49 8.61
CA GLN A 10 -2.45 -3.00 8.96
C GLN A 10 -3.54 -3.77 8.23
N ALA A 11 -3.36 -4.07 6.94
CA ALA A 11 -4.30 -4.88 6.18
C ALA A 11 -4.47 -6.28 6.80
N GLU A 12 -3.37 -6.94 7.14
CA GLU A 12 -3.41 -8.24 7.79
C GLU A 12 -4.10 -8.19 9.16
N THR A 13 -3.83 -7.14 9.95
CA THR A 13 -4.50 -6.91 11.24
C THR A 13 -6.02 -6.80 11.06
N GLN A 14 -6.48 -6.09 10.03
CA GLN A 14 -7.91 -5.99 9.73
C GLN A 14 -8.49 -7.33 9.25
N ARG A 15 -7.77 -8.11 8.44
CA ARG A 15 -8.22 -9.45 8.03
C ARG A 15 -8.34 -10.41 9.23
N ARG A 16 -7.40 -10.36 10.18
CA ARG A 16 -7.48 -11.12 11.44
C ARG A 16 -8.69 -10.70 12.27
N ALA A 17 -8.93 -9.40 12.40
CA ALA A 17 -10.12 -8.88 13.09
C ALA A 17 -11.43 -9.30 12.40
N ALA A 18 -11.47 -9.30 11.06
CA ALA A 18 -12.61 -9.79 10.28
C ALA A 18 -12.90 -11.28 10.54
N ALA A 19 -11.86 -12.12 10.66
CA ALA A 19 -11.99 -13.54 10.95
C ALA A 19 -12.53 -13.80 12.37
N GLN A 20 -12.28 -12.90 13.31
CA GLN A 20 -12.76 -12.98 14.69
C GLN A 20 -14.13 -12.30 14.89
N ALA A 21 -14.61 -11.54 13.91
CA ALA A 21 -15.87 -10.81 14.01
C ALA A 21 -17.07 -11.76 13.90
N THR A 22 -17.95 -11.73 14.91
CA THR A 22 -19.19 -12.52 14.95
C THR A 22 -20.34 -11.86 14.17
N LEU A 23 -20.36 -10.53 14.09
CA LEU A 23 -21.37 -9.78 13.36
C LEU A 23 -20.93 -9.53 11.92
N VAL A 24 -21.81 -9.82 10.96
CA VAL A 24 -21.53 -9.69 9.52
C VAL A 24 -21.13 -8.26 9.15
N ASN A 25 -21.84 -7.25 9.66
CA ASN A 25 -21.53 -5.84 9.40
C ASN A 25 -20.13 -5.44 9.90
N ARG A 26 -19.69 -5.98 11.05
CA ARG A 26 -18.35 -5.75 11.62
C ARG A 26 -17.29 -6.45 10.79
N ARG A 27 -17.55 -7.68 10.35
CA ARG A 27 -16.68 -8.41 9.42
C ARG A 27 -16.48 -7.63 8.12
N GLU A 28 -17.56 -7.16 7.50
CA GLU A 28 -17.50 -6.37 6.26
C GLU A 28 -16.78 -5.04 6.43
N MET A 29 -16.94 -4.38 7.58
CA MET A 29 -16.19 -3.17 7.92
C MET A 29 -14.68 -3.46 7.93
N HIS A 30 -14.25 -4.51 8.62
CA HIS A 30 -12.84 -4.90 8.67
C HIS A 30 -12.30 -5.32 7.30
N LEU A 31 -13.07 -6.05 6.49
CA LEU A 31 -12.66 -6.41 5.12
C LEU A 31 -12.49 -5.19 4.22
N ARG A 32 -13.41 -4.22 4.28
CA ARG A 32 -13.28 -2.96 3.55
C ARG A 32 -12.04 -2.18 4.00
N ALA A 33 -11.79 -2.12 5.31
CA ALA A 33 -10.59 -1.48 5.84
C ALA A 33 -9.31 -2.18 5.37
N ALA A 34 -9.27 -3.51 5.34
CA ALA A 34 -8.14 -4.28 4.81
C ALA A 34 -7.88 -3.94 3.34
N ALA A 35 -8.93 -3.92 2.51
CA ALA A 35 -8.82 -3.56 1.10
C ALA A 35 -8.27 -2.14 0.89
N THR A 36 -8.69 -1.17 1.71
CA THR A 36 -8.15 0.20 1.66
C THR A 36 -6.65 0.22 1.97
N TRP A 37 -6.21 -0.50 3.01
CA TRP A 37 -4.79 -0.57 3.35
C TRP A 37 -3.96 -1.26 2.25
N GLU A 38 -4.49 -2.30 1.62
CA GLU A 38 -3.84 -2.95 0.48
C GLU A 38 -3.70 -2.02 -0.73
N ALA A 39 -4.73 -1.24 -1.04
CA ALA A 39 -4.65 -0.23 -2.10
C ALA A 39 -3.61 0.85 -1.80
N MET A 40 -3.48 1.27 -0.54
CA MET A 40 -2.45 2.21 -0.11
C MET A 40 -1.04 1.60 -0.16
N ALA A 41 -0.90 0.31 0.16
CA ALA A 41 0.36 -0.41 0.02
C ALA A 41 0.81 -0.39 -1.45
N GLU A 42 -0.08 -0.77 -2.37
CA GLU A 42 0.25 -0.77 -3.80
C GLU A 42 0.64 0.62 -4.30
N ALA A 43 -0.12 1.66 -3.92
CA ALA A 43 0.22 3.03 -4.27
C ALA A 43 1.57 3.49 -3.68
N ALA A 44 1.92 3.05 -2.47
CA ALA A 44 3.21 3.36 -1.85
C ALA A 44 4.36 2.67 -2.60
N LYS A 45 4.16 1.44 -3.06
CA LYS A 45 5.13 0.71 -3.87
C LYS A 45 5.34 1.40 -5.22
N ASP A 46 4.26 1.73 -5.92
CA ASP A 46 4.30 2.45 -7.20
C ASP A 46 5.03 3.80 -7.09
N ASN A 47 4.81 4.53 -6.01
CA ASN A 47 5.47 5.81 -5.78
C ASN A 47 6.99 5.66 -5.57
N VAL A 48 7.42 4.61 -4.86
CA VAL A 48 8.85 4.31 -4.69
C VAL A 48 9.48 3.96 -6.04
N GLU A 49 8.84 3.11 -6.83
CA GLU A 49 9.34 2.72 -8.16
C GLU A 49 9.43 3.93 -9.11
N ARG A 50 8.39 4.78 -9.14
CA ARG A 50 8.39 6.01 -9.94
C ARG A 50 9.45 7.02 -9.48
N ALA A 51 9.67 7.15 -8.17
CA ALA A 51 10.71 8.02 -7.64
C ALA A 51 12.10 7.56 -8.11
N MET A 52 12.37 6.25 -8.12
CA MET A 52 13.62 5.69 -8.63
C MET A 52 13.82 5.96 -10.13
N VAL A 53 12.77 5.80 -10.95
CA VAL A 53 12.83 6.12 -12.39
C VAL A 53 13.09 7.61 -12.63
N ASN A 54 12.42 8.48 -11.89
CA ASN A 54 12.60 9.92 -12.01
C ASN A 54 14.02 10.36 -11.62
N GLU A 55 14.60 9.79 -10.55
CA GLU A 55 15.98 10.07 -10.17
C GLU A 55 16.98 9.55 -11.20
N ALA A 56 16.75 8.35 -11.76
CA ALA A 56 17.57 7.83 -12.86
C ALA A 56 17.50 8.73 -14.12
N ALA A 57 16.30 9.23 -14.46
CA ALA A 57 16.11 10.15 -15.58
C ALA A 57 16.81 11.51 -15.37
N LYS A 58 16.84 12.03 -14.14
CA LYS A 58 17.61 13.25 -13.81
C LYS A 58 19.12 13.04 -13.96
N MET A 59 19.64 11.86 -13.55
CA MET A 59 21.06 11.54 -13.69
C MET A 59 21.49 11.28 -15.14
N ALA A 60 20.57 10.89 -16.01
CA ALA A 60 20.85 10.70 -17.44
C ALA A 60 21.10 12.03 -18.19
N GLY A 61 20.78 13.18 -17.59
CA GLY A 61 20.93 14.51 -18.19
C GLY A 61 19.98 14.75 -19.37
N PRO A 62 19.60 16.01 -19.66
CA PRO A 62 18.91 16.29 -20.92
C PRO A 62 19.88 15.94 -22.06
N ALA A 63 19.46 15.05 -22.96
CA ALA A 63 20.15 14.87 -24.22
C ALA A 63 20.16 16.22 -24.94
N VAL A 64 21.31 16.90 -24.90
CA VAL A 64 21.55 18.15 -25.61
C VAL A 64 21.26 17.87 -27.08
N SER A 65 20.17 18.47 -27.58
CA SER A 65 19.83 18.55 -29.00
C SER A 65 20.46 19.79 -29.62
#